data_AF-A0A9D5U3N0-F1
#
_entry.id   AF-A0A9D5U3N0-F1
#
_cell.length_a   1.000
_cell.length_b   1.000
_cell.length_c   1.000
_cell.angle_alpha   90.00
_cell.angle_beta   90.00
_cell.angle_gamma   90.00
#
_symmetry.space_group_name_H-M   'P 1'
#
loop_
_entity.id
_entity.type
_entity.pdbx_description
1 polymer ?
#
loop_
_entity_poly.entity_id
_entity_poly.type
_entity_poly.pdbx_seq_one_letter_code
_entity_poly.pdbx_strand_id
1 'polypeptide(L)'
;MVEKATAEALARNFEALGEVLSDPLRRELAACVNEAVHLPNWQDGGRWLSEQGFSRLSAEGPISKVLRALAFALERLAQQSPPDLRVSEIRLSRCRSGCSTYSGEIVAVGELGHERVELLSGRFLWDCAAWGVPSDQAARERGYACMVEFPAVIETSSA
;
A
#
# COMPACT_ATOMS: atom_id res chain seq x y z
N MET A 1 15.91 -7.88 -0.88
CA MET A 1 15.52 -6.90 -1.90
C MET A 1 14.08 -7.17 -2.25
N VAL A 2 13.25 -6.14 -2.17
CA VAL A 2 11.81 -6.25 -2.46
C VAL A 2 11.63 -6.90 -3.83
N GLU A 3 10.61 -7.72 -3.95
CA GLU A 3 10.42 -8.51 -5.15
C GLU A 3 10.04 -7.64 -6.33
N LYS A 4 10.61 -7.99 -7.50
CA LYS A 4 10.40 -7.26 -8.76
C LYS A 4 8.92 -7.04 -9.06
N ALA A 5 8.09 -8.08 -8.90
CA ALA A 5 6.64 -7.99 -9.13
C ALA A 5 5.95 -6.92 -8.25
N THR A 6 6.39 -6.79 -6.99
CA THR A 6 5.87 -5.76 -6.08
C THR A 6 6.32 -4.37 -6.52
N ALA A 7 7.59 -4.20 -6.88
CA ALA A 7 8.12 -2.92 -7.33
C ALA A 7 7.45 -2.46 -8.65
N GLU A 8 7.29 -3.37 -9.61
CA GLU A 8 6.60 -3.10 -10.88
C GLU A 8 5.12 -2.73 -10.67
N ALA A 9 4.44 -3.43 -9.77
CA ALA A 9 3.05 -3.11 -9.43
C ALA A 9 2.94 -1.75 -8.75
N LEU A 10 3.86 -1.42 -7.83
CA LEU A 10 3.88 -0.13 -7.17
C LEU A 10 4.06 1.00 -8.18
N ALA A 11 5.01 0.87 -9.11
CA ALA A 11 5.25 1.84 -10.18
C ALA A 11 4.02 2.02 -11.08
N ARG A 12 3.48 0.92 -11.61
CA ARG A 12 2.30 0.94 -12.49
C ARG A 12 1.09 1.56 -11.81
N ASN A 13 0.80 1.18 -10.57
CA ASN A 13 -0.39 1.65 -9.86
C ASN A 13 -0.23 3.11 -9.39
N PHE A 14 1.01 3.53 -9.06
CA PHE A 14 1.34 4.93 -8.82
C PHE A 14 1.08 5.80 -10.06
N GLU A 15 1.54 5.36 -11.23
CA GLU A 15 1.28 6.06 -12.51
C GLU A 15 -0.21 6.16 -12.81
N ALA A 16 -0.96 5.07 -12.62
CA ALA A 16 -2.41 5.04 -12.83
C ALA A 16 -3.18 6.02 -11.92
N LEU A 17 -2.70 6.22 -10.70
CA LEU A 17 -3.27 7.19 -9.75
C LEU A 17 -2.72 8.61 -9.90
N GLY A 18 -1.85 8.87 -10.89
CA GLY A 18 -1.03 10.08 -10.99
C GLY A 18 -1.76 11.34 -10.52
N GLU A 19 -2.82 11.76 -11.22
CA GLU A 19 -3.56 12.97 -10.89
C GLU A 19 -4.38 12.84 -9.60
N VAL A 20 -4.87 11.65 -9.27
CA VAL A 20 -5.69 11.31 -8.10
C VAL A 20 -4.89 11.40 -6.79
N LEU A 21 -3.56 11.43 -6.80
CA LEU A 21 -2.74 11.64 -5.60
C LEU A 21 -2.56 13.14 -5.30
N SER A 22 -2.67 13.52 -4.03
CA SER A 22 -2.22 14.84 -3.58
C SER A 22 -0.71 15.01 -3.79
N ASP A 23 -0.24 16.24 -4.04
CA ASP A 23 1.19 16.49 -4.30
C ASP A 23 2.11 16.01 -3.16
N PRO A 24 1.78 16.21 -1.86
CA PRO A 24 2.58 15.67 -0.77
C PRO A 24 2.69 14.14 -0.82
N LEU A 25 1.57 13.42 -0.95
CA LEU A 25 1.58 11.96 -0.99
C LEU A 25 2.28 11.44 -2.24
N ARG A 26 2.09 12.10 -3.39
CA ARG A 26 2.74 11.74 -4.66
C ARG A 26 4.27 11.73 -4.51
N ARG A 27 4.85 12.72 -3.82
CA ARG A 27 6.31 12.77 -3.59
C ARG A 27 6.80 11.62 -2.71
N GLU A 28 6.09 11.31 -1.63
CA GLU A 28 6.45 10.20 -0.74
C GLU A 28 6.34 8.84 -1.46
N LEU A 29 5.30 8.64 -2.27
CA LEU A 29 5.12 7.44 -3.07
C LEU A 29 6.17 7.32 -4.19
N ALA A 30 6.54 8.43 -4.84
CA ALA A 30 7.61 8.42 -5.84
C ALA A 30 8.94 7.96 -5.25
N ALA A 31 9.28 8.40 -4.03
CA ALA A 31 10.45 7.92 -3.32
C ALA A 31 10.36 6.41 -3.00
N CYS A 32 9.18 5.93 -2.57
CA CYS A 32 8.96 4.49 -2.37
C CYS A 32 9.16 3.68 -3.67
N VAL A 33 8.65 4.17 -4.81
CA VAL A 33 8.81 3.53 -6.12
C VAL A 33 10.29 3.46 -6.52
N ASN A 34 11.00 4.58 -6.40
CA ASN A 34 12.42 4.67 -6.78
C ASN A 34 13.32 3.77 -5.93
N GLU A 35 13.05 3.68 -4.63
CA GLU A 35 13.87 2.92 -3.69
C GLU A 35 13.46 1.44 -3.58
N ALA A 36 12.25 1.05 -4.02
CA ALA A 36 11.70 -0.29 -3.79
C ALA A 36 12.68 -1.42 -4.12
N VAL A 37 13.33 -1.36 -5.29
CA VAL A 37 14.27 -2.40 -5.76
C VAL A 37 15.60 -2.44 -4.99
N HIS A 38 15.89 -1.39 -4.21
CA HIS A 38 17.11 -1.21 -3.43
C HIS A 38 16.91 -1.48 -1.92
N LEU A 39 15.67 -1.63 -1.45
CA LEU A 39 15.39 -1.85 -0.03
C LEU A 39 15.53 -3.34 0.39
N PRO A 40 16.24 -3.63 1.50
CA PRO A 40 16.27 -4.97 2.10
C PRO A 40 14.88 -5.39 2.61
N ASN A 41 14.52 -6.68 2.46
CA ASN A 41 13.16 -7.14 2.77
C ASN A 41 12.75 -6.92 4.22
N TRP A 42 13.73 -7.08 5.12
CA TRP A 42 13.59 -7.11 6.57
C TRP A 42 13.85 -5.75 7.22
N GLN A 43 14.16 -4.72 6.44
CA GLN A 43 14.24 -3.38 6.99
C GLN A 43 12.89 -3.02 7.61
N ASP A 44 12.94 -2.41 8.79
CA ASP A 44 11.74 -1.94 9.47
C ASP A 44 11.11 -0.80 8.65
N GLY A 45 9.92 -1.04 8.11
CA GLY A 45 9.24 -0.11 7.23
C GLY A 45 8.78 1.15 7.95
N GLY A 46 8.29 1.03 9.19
CA GLY A 46 7.87 2.18 9.98
C GLY A 46 9.03 3.12 10.30
N ARG A 47 10.15 2.54 10.74
CA ARG A 47 11.40 3.29 10.95
C ARG A 47 11.88 3.94 9.65
N TRP A 48 11.93 3.18 8.56
CA TRP A 48 12.41 3.72 7.28
C TRP A 48 11.55 4.88 6.77
N LEU A 49 10.22 4.76 6.77
CA LEU A 49 9.31 5.84 6.36
C LEU A 49 9.55 7.10 7.22
N SER A 50 9.70 6.93 8.54
CA SER A 50 10.00 8.04 9.46
C SER A 50 11.37 8.68 9.18
N GLU A 51 12.41 7.89 8.89
CA GLU A 51 13.76 8.38 8.58
C GLU A 51 13.80 9.17 7.26
N GLN A 52 12.95 8.81 6.29
CA GLN A 52 12.77 9.58 5.06
C GLN A 52 11.95 10.88 5.25
N GLY A 53 11.41 11.11 6.45
CA GLY A 53 10.57 12.27 6.76
C GLY A 53 9.17 12.19 6.13
N PHE A 54 8.68 10.99 5.84
CA PHE A 54 7.35 10.82 5.28
C PHE A 54 6.28 11.07 6.36
N SER A 55 5.28 11.85 5.97
CA SER A 55 4.21 12.34 6.85
C SER A 55 2.82 11.86 6.42
N ARG A 56 2.69 11.41 5.16
CA ARG A 56 1.45 10.90 4.55
C ARG A 56 1.44 9.38 4.43
N LEU A 57 2.59 8.74 4.62
CA LEU A 57 2.74 7.30 4.72
C LEU A 57 3.18 6.92 6.13
N SER A 58 2.44 6.00 6.75
CA SER A 58 2.87 5.35 7.99
C SER A 58 2.55 3.87 7.94
N ALA A 59 3.42 3.05 8.52
CA ALA A 59 3.27 1.61 8.52
C ALA A 59 4.02 0.95 9.67
N GLU A 60 3.71 -0.31 9.93
CA GLU A 60 4.40 -1.17 10.89
C GLU A 60 4.86 -2.47 10.19
N GLY A 61 6.04 -2.97 10.55
CA GLY A 61 6.56 -4.25 10.07
C GLY A 61 7.55 -4.16 8.90
N PRO A 62 7.90 -5.30 8.27
CA PRO A 62 8.96 -5.34 7.25
C PRO A 62 8.60 -4.56 6.00
N ILE A 63 9.54 -3.75 5.48
CA ILE A 63 9.30 -2.85 4.35
C ILE A 63 8.80 -3.59 3.11
N SER A 64 9.29 -4.80 2.83
CA SER A 64 8.80 -5.61 1.71
C SER A 64 7.29 -5.89 1.78
N LYS A 65 6.75 -6.09 2.98
CA LYS A 65 5.33 -6.35 3.21
C LYS A 65 4.50 -5.07 3.24
N VAL A 66 5.07 -4.00 3.79
CA VAL A 66 4.51 -2.65 3.70
C VAL A 66 4.30 -2.26 2.23
N LEU A 67 5.33 -2.39 1.39
CA LEU A 67 5.24 -2.06 -0.04
C LEU A 67 4.25 -2.95 -0.80
N ARG A 68 4.05 -4.21 -0.40
CA ARG A 68 2.99 -5.08 -0.96
C ARG A 68 1.60 -4.56 -0.61
N ALA A 69 1.37 -4.23 0.65
CA ALA A 69 0.08 -3.68 1.07
C ALA A 69 -0.20 -2.32 0.40
N LEU A 70 0.83 -1.47 0.25
CA LEU A 70 0.73 -0.23 -0.51
C LEU A 70 0.42 -0.47 -1.99
N ALA A 71 1.14 -1.38 -2.66
CA ALA A 71 0.88 -1.69 -4.07
C ALA A 71 -0.58 -2.18 -4.29
N PHE A 72 -1.11 -3.01 -3.39
CA PHE A 72 -2.50 -3.44 -3.42
C PHE A 72 -3.47 -2.28 -3.15
N ALA A 73 -3.19 -1.44 -2.16
CA ALA A 73 -4.02 -0.27 -1.86
C ALA A 73 -4.13 0.68 -3.06
N LEU A 74 -3.01 0.97 -3.71
CA LEU A 74 -2.98 1.81 -4.91
C LEU A 74 -3.76 1.17 -6.06
N GLU A 75 -3.68 -0.15 -6.25
CA GLU A 75 -4.49 -0.85 -7.26
C GLU A 75 -5.99 -0.65 -7.03
N ARG A 76 -6.44 -0.84 -5.78
CA ARG A 76 -7.85 -0.72 -5.41
C ARG A 76 -8.37 0.70 -5.58
N LEU A 77 -7.58 1.68 -5.14
CA LEU A 77 -7.89 3.09 -5.33
C LEU A 77 -7.91 3.47 -6.82
N ALA A 78 -6.99 2.98 -7.64
CA ALA A 78 -6.98 3.25 -9.08
C ALA A 78 -8.25 2.74 -9.79
N GLN A 79 -8.80 1.63 -9.32
CA GLN A 79 -9.99 1.01 -9.91
C GLN A 79 -11.31 1.67 -9.50
N GLN A 80 -11.36 2.34 -8.34
CA GLN A 80 -12.61 2.69 -7.67
C GLN A 80 -12.68 4.13 -7.14
N SER A 81 -11.58 4.88 -7.10
CA SER A 81 -11.59 6.26 -6.63
C SER A 81 -12.27 7.19 -7.63
N PRO A 82 -13.16 8.10 -7.18
CA PRO A 82 -13.69 9.17 -8.02
C PRO A 82 -12.57 10.08 -8.55
N PRO A 83 -12.66 10.58 -9.79
CA PRO A 83 -11.63 11.44 -10.38
C PRO A 83 -11.45 12.77 -9.65
N ASP A 84 -12.51 13.26 -8.99
CA ASP A 84 -12.54 14.56 -8.31
C ASP A 84 -11.90 14.52 -6.92
N LEU A 85 -11.50 13.34 -6.46
CA LEU A 85 -10.97 13.13 -5.13
C LEU A 85 -9.45 12.98 -5.17
N ARG A 86 -8.76 13.60 -4.21
CA ARG A 86 -7.31 13.49 -4.07
C ARG A 86 -6.93 12.63 -2.88
N VAL A 87 -6.34 11.45 -3.09
CA VAL A 87 -5.79 10.62 -2.02
C VAL A 87 -4.64 11.39 -1.38
N SER A 88 -4.73 11.64 -0.08
CA SER A 88 -3.82 12.50 0.66
C SER A 88 -2.93 11.76 1.64
N GLU A 89 -3.31 10.55 2.04
CA GLU A 89 -2.62 9.79 3.09
C GLU A 89 -2.99 8.31 3.06
N ILE A 90 -2.04 7.44 3.41
CA ILE A 90 -2.24 6.00 3.59
C ILE A 90 -1.53 5.56 4.88
N ARG A 91 -2.26 4.89 5.77
CA ARG A 91 -1.76 4.38 7.05
C ARG A 91 -2.00 2.88 7.17
N LEU A 92 -0.97 2.15 7.57
CA LEU A 92 -1.04 0.74 7.97
C LEU A 92 -0.74 0.67 9.47
N SER A 93 -1.64 0.08 10.26
CA SER A 93 -1.50 0.05 11.71
C SER A 93 -1.90 -1.30 12.29
N ARG A 94 -1.51 -1.53 13.56
CA ARG A 94 -1.79 -2.79 14.28
C ARG A 94 -1.29 -4.00 13.50
N CYS A 95 -0.14 -3.86 12.84
CA CYS A 95 0.31 -4.85 11.88
C CYS A 95 0.93 -6.06 12.58
N ARG A 96 0.65 -7.25 12.04
CA ARG A 96 1.27 -8.51 12.46
C ARG A 96 1.92 -9.16 11.26
N SER A 97 3.17 -9.59 11.45
CA SER A 97 3.99 -10.19 10.40
C SER A 97 4.47 -11.58 10.82
N GLY A 98 4.18 -12.61 10.02
CA GLY A 98 4.77 -13.95 10.12
C GLY A 98 5.84 -14.19 9.03
N CYS A 99 6.21 -15.44 8.73
CA CYS A 99 7.09 -15.72 7.59
C CYS A 99 6.37 -15.44 6.26
N SER A 100 5.18 -16.01 6.06
CA SER A 100 4.38 -15.94 4.84
C SER A 100 3.11 -15.11 4.97
N THR A 101 2.93 -14.40 6.08
CA THR A 101 1.71 -13.63 6.39
C THR A 101 2.01 -12.19 6.77
N TYR A 102 1.08 -11.29 6.43
CA TYR A 102 1.07 -9.91 6.87
C TYR A 102 -0.39 -9.44 6.98
N SER A 103 -0.76 -8.90 8.12
CA SER A 103 -2.13 -8.46 8.38
C SER A 103 -2.13 -7.20 9.23
N GLY A 104 -3.22 -6.46 9.21
CA GLY A 104 -3.36 -5.25 10.00
C GLY A 104 -4.62 -4.48 9.64
N GLU A 105 -4.63 -3.20 9.97
CA GLU A 105 -5.64 -2.25 9.55
C GLU A 105 -5.03 -1.28 8.55
N ILE A 106 -5.78 -0.96 7.50
CA ILE A 106 -5.42 0.07 6.52
C ILE A 106 -6.46 1.17 6.53
N VAL A 107 -5.97 2.42 6.49
CA VAL A 107 -6.78 3.61 6.24
C VAL A 107 -6.16 4.39 5.10
N ALA A 108 -6.94 4.73 4.07
CA ALA A 108 -6.57 5.72 3.07
C ALA A 108 -7.51 6.91 3.16
N VAL A 109 -6.97 8.12 3.15
CA VAL A 109 -7.74 9.36 3.31
C VAL A 109 -7.69 10.16 2.01
N GLY A 110 -8.86 10.62 1.57
CA GLY A 110 -9.09 11.52 0.47
C GLY A 110 -9.33 12.95 0.91
N GLU A 111 -9.13 13.87 -0.03
CA GLU A 111 -9.57 15.26 0.06
C GLU A 111 -10.59 15.53 -1.04
N LEU A 112 -11.78 16.00 -0.63
CA LEU A 112 -12.84 16.47 -1.51
C LEU A 112 -13.07 17.96 -1.19
N GLY A 113 -12.49 18.85 -2.01
CA GLY A 113 -12.43 20.28 -1.68
C GLY A 113 -11.63 20.53 -0.40
N HIS A 114 -12.30 20.92 0.68
CA HIS A 114 -11.68 21.15 2.01
C HIS A 114 -11.99 20.03 3.02
N GLU A 115 -12.77 19.03 2.63
CA GLU A 115 -13.19 17.94 3.51
C GLU A 115 -12.23 16.75 3.39
N ARG A 116 -11.89 16.15 4.53
CA ARG A 116 -11.12 14.90 4.61
C ARG A 116 -12.07 13.74 4.80
N VAL A 117 -11.99 12.75 3.90
CA VAL A 117 -12.89 11.59 3.88
C VAL A 117 -12.08 10.29 3.86
N GLU A 118 -12.56 9.25 4.54
CA GLU A 118 -11.94 7.93 4.44
C GLU A 118 -12.35 7.28 3.10
N LEU A 119 -11.36 6.78 2.37
CA LEU A 119 -11.51 6.05 1.11
C LEU A 119 -11.41 4.55 1.28
N LEU A 120 -10.55 4.13 2.19
CA LEU A 120 -10.36 2.76 2.60
C LEU A 120 -10.29 2.78 4.11
N SER A 121 -11.01 1.87 4.77
CA SER A 121 -10.95 1.73 6.21
C SER A 121 -11.34 0.30 6.57
N GLY A 122 -10.39 -0.47 7.10
CA GLY A 122 -10.67 -1.84 7.52
C GLY A 122 -9.45 -2.74 7.58
N ARG A 123 -9.72 -4.03 7.71
CA ARG A 123 -8.70 -5.06 7.90
C ARG A 123 -8.17 -5.56 6.56
N PHE A 124 -6.89 -5.89 6.52
CA PHE A 124 -6.30 -6.59 5.39
C PHE A 124 -5.57 -7.84 5.86
N LEU A 125 -5.50 -8.83 4.96
CA LEU A 125 -4.73 -10.05 5.13
C LEU A 125 -4.02 -10.38 3.83
N TRP A 126 -2.70 -10.38 3.88
CA TRP A 126 -1.83 -10.96 2.88
C TRP A 126 -1.30 -12.28 3.42
N ASP A 127 -1.61 -13.40 2.76
CA ASP A 127 -1.22 -14.74 3.19
C ASP A 127 -1.01 -15.63 1.96
N CYS A 128 0.23 -15.93 1.61
CA CYS A 128 0.48 -16.79 0.44
C CYS A 128 0.13 -18.26 0.68
N ALA A 129 0.08 -18.74 1.93
CA ALA A 129 -0.29 -20.13 2.21
C ALA A 129 -1.76 -20.39 1.88
N ALA A 130 -2.63 -19.42 2.14
CA ALA A 130 -4.05 -19.47 1.78
C ALA A 130 -4.30 -19.63 0.27
N TRP A 131 -3.34 -19.25 -0.57
CA TRP A 131 -3.41 -19.41 -2.02
C TRP A 131 -2.82 -20.73 -2.53
N GLY A 132 -2.53 -21.68 -1.65
CA GLY A 132 -2.01 -23.00 -2.03
C GLY A 132 -0.58 -22.94 -2.58
N VAL A 133 0.17 -21.89 -2.23
CA VAL A 133 1.55 -21.68 -2.67
C VAL A 133 2.51 -22.19 -1.58
N PRO A 134 3.14 -23.37 -1.75
CA PRO A 134 4.17 -23.83 -0.83
C PRO A 134 5.50 -23.16 -1.19
N SER A 135 6.29 -22.78 -0.19
CA SER A 135 7.63 -22.17 -0.28
C SER A 135 7.69 -20.64 -0.45
N ASP A 136 8.81 -20.09 0.02
CA ASP A 136 9.18 -18.67 -0.08
C ASP A 136 9.29 -18.17 -1.53
N GLN A 137 9.47 -19.06 -2.51
CA GLN A 137 9.78 -18.65 -3.89
C GLN A 137 8.56 -18.13 -4.64
N ALA A 138 7.41 -18.82 -4.56
CA ALA A 138 6.22 -18.37 -5.24
C ALA A 138 5.50 -17.22 -4.50
N ALA A 139 5.72 -17.08 -3.18
CA ALA A 139 5.38 -15.84 -2.46
C ALA A 139 6.19 -14.62 -2.96
N ARG A 140 7.43 -14.86 -3.41
CA ARG A 140 8.26 -13.81 -4.02
C ARG A 140 7.84 -13.50 -5.46
N GLU A 141 7.37 -14.48 -6.21
CA GLU A 141 6.89 -14.28 -7.59
C GLU A 141 5.54 -13.57 -7.64
N ARG A 142 4.62 -13.87 -6.70
CA ARG A 142 3.29 -13.27 -6.68
C ARG A 142 3.26 -11.85 -6.08
N GLY A 143 4.27 -11.49 -5.28
CA GLY A 143 4.37 -10.16 -4.67
C GLY A 143 3.12 -9.81 -3.86
N TYR A 144 2.47 -8.69 -4.18
CA TYR A 144 1.24 -8.23 -3.52
C TYR A 144 0.00 -9.09 -3.83
N ALA A 145 0.05 -9.98 -4.84
CA ALA A 145 -1.11 -10.75 -5.30
C ALA A 145 -1.57 -11.89 -4.35
N CYS A 146 -0.90 -12.09 -3.21
CA CYS A 146 -1.40 -12.97 -2.14
C CYS A 146 -2.33 -12.24 -1.14
N MET A 147 -2.86 -11.06 -1.48
CA MET A 147 -3.89 -10.41 -0.67
C MET A 147 -5.18 -11.25 -0.69
N VAL A 148 -5.60 -11.72 0.48
CA VAL A 148 -6.78 -12.56 0.71
C VAL A 148 -7.96 -11.71 1.18
N GLU A 149 -7.71 -10.76 2.06
CA GLU A 149 -8.72 -9.84 2.61
C GLU A 149 -8.24 -8.41 2.42
N PHE A 150 -9.14 -7.53 1.97
CA PHE A 150 -8.86 -6.11 1.83
C PHE A 150 -10.19 -5.34 1.89
N PRO A 151 -10.25 -4.16 2.53
CA PRO A 151 -11.48 -3.39 2.59
C PRO A 151 -11.89 -2.89 1.20
N ALA A 152 -13.19 -2.75 0.98
CA ALA A 152 -13.72 -2.08 -0.21
C ALA A 152 -13.41 -0.58 -0.16
N VAL A 153 -13.32 0.06 -1.33
CA VAL A 153 -13.29 1.53 -1.39
C VAL A 153 -14.66 2.05 -0.97
N ILE A 154 -14.67 3.01 -0.05
CA ILE A 154 -15.88 3.66 0.46
C ILE A 154 -16.40 4.56 -0.66
N GLU A 155 -17.63 4.30 -1.11
CA GLU A 155 -18.30 5.16 -2.07
C GLU A 155 -18.63 6.50 -1.43
N THR A 156 -17.91 7.56 -1.83
CA THR A 156 -18.27 8.93 -1.46
C THR A 156 -19.45 9.35 -2.34
N SER A 157 -20.69 9.12 -1.87
CA SER A 157 -21.88 9.60 -2.56
C SER A 157 -21.84 11.12 -2.65
N SER A 158 -21.84 11.68 -3.85
CA SER A 158 -22.10 13.10 -4.08
C SER A 158 -23.54 13.38 -3.66
N ALA A 159 -23.73 14.00 -2.50
CA ALA A 159 -25.03 14.51 -2.06
C ALA A 159 -25.36 15.83 -2.77
#